data_AF-A0A131ZBU2-F1
#
_entry.id   AF-A0A131ZBU2-F1
#
_cell.length_a   1.000
_cell.length_b   1.000
_cell.length_c   1.000
_cell.angle_alpha   90.00
_cell.angle_beta   90.00
_cell.angle_gamma   90.00
#
_symmetry.space_group_name_H-M   'P 1'
#
loop_
_entity.id
_entity.type
_entity.pdbx_description
1 polymer ?
#
loop_
_entity_poly.entity_id
_entity_poly.type
_entity_poly.pdbx_seq_one_letter_code
_entity_poly.pdbx_strand_id
1 'polypeptide(L)'
;QFRNLVNSLYVTGYSISLVALILSMLIFCYFRSLRCRRITIHKNLFTSFIINNLCWILWYIHIIAQPHVIAENPNWCQALHVVTQYFLLCNYLWMFCEGLYLHTLLVLAFIAEEKILKWFLLIGWGFPLLPIIAYAVLRSLDPEASKMCWVEHDVWYTYILSVPVCFSILLSFAFLVNIVRVLVTKLRAVNSPDNESTRYIYPISLWASTS
;
A
#
# COMPACT_ATOMS: atom_id res chain seq x y z
N GLN A 1 30.55 -10.07 -6.75
CA GLN A 1 30.69 -9.04 -5.69
C GLN A 1 29.49 -8.08 -5.66
N PHE A 2 29.15 -7.40 -6.77
CA PHE A 2 28.00 -6.48 -6.84
C PHE A 2 26.64 -7.10 -6.43
N ARG A 3 26.30 -8.29 -6.94
CA ARG A 3 25.05 -9.00 -6.60
C ARG A 3 24.88 -9.24 -5.10
N ASN A 4 25.96 -9.61 -4.40
CA ASN A 4 25.91 -9.89 -2.97
C ASN A 4 25.75 -8.61 -2.15
N LEU A 5 26.35 -7.50 -2.59
CA LEU A 5 26.16 -6.18 -1.97
C LEU A 5 24.70 -5.74 -2.09
N VAL A 6 24.15 -5.79 -3.30
CA VAL A 6 22.75 -5.43 -3.58
C VAL A 6 21.79 -6.29 -2.75
N ASN A 7 22.01 -7.61 -2.71
CA ASN A 7 21.21 -8.52 -1.89
C ASN A 7 21.26 -8.16 -0.39
N SER A 8 22.47 -7.90 0.14
CA SER A 8 22.65 -7.53 1.54
C SER A 8 21.94 -6.21 1.90
N LEU A 9 22.02 -5.21 1.01
CA LEU A 9 21.32 -3.94 1.17
C LEU A 9 19.81 -4.13 1.22
N TYR A 10 19.23 -4.91 0.30
CA TYR A 10 17.79 -5.19 0.30
C TYR A 10 17.36 -5.95 1.55
N VAL A 11 18.05 -7.04 1.93
CA VAL A 11 17.70 -7.82 3.12
C VAL A 11 17.76 -6.96 4.38
N THR A 12 18.81 -6.14 4.53
CA THR A 12 18.96 -5.24 5.68
C THR A 12 17.85 -4.19 5.72
N GLY A 13 17.58 -3.54 4.59
CA GLY A 13 16.53 -2.51 4.49
C GLY A 13 15.14 -3.06 4.80
N TYR A 14 14.79 -4.23 4.25
CA TYR A 14 13.52 -4.89 4.55
C TYR A 14 13.42 -5.33 6.00
N SER A 15 14.51 -5.80 6.60
CA SER A 15 14.53 -6.22 8.01
C SER A 15 14.30 -5.04 8.97
N ILE A 16 14.98 -3.91 8.74
CA ILE A 16 14.78 -2.69 9.54
C ILE A 16 13.33 -2.21 9.42
N SER A 17 12.83 -2.16 8.19
CA SER A 17 11.43 -1.75 7.91
C SER A 17 10.43 -2.67 8.60
N LEU A 18 10.67 -3.98 8.57
CA LEU A 18 9.84 -4.99 9.22
C LEU A 18 9.77 -4.78 10.74
N VAL A 19 10.92 -4.57 11.40
CA VAL A 19 10.95 -4.31 12.86
C VAL A 19 10.17 -3.05 13.21
N ALA A 20 10.37 -1.96 12.47
CA ALA A 20 9.63 -0.71 12.69
C ALA A 20 8.11 -0.89 12.51
N LEU A 21 7.69 -1.63 11.48
CA LEU A 21 6.27 -1.93 11.21
C LEU A 21 5.64 -2.80 12.30
N ILE A 22 6.36 -3.81 12.80
CA ILE A 22 5.87 -4.65 13.90
C ILE A 22 5.67 -3.81 15.18
N LEU A 23 6.64 -2.96 15.53
CA LEU A 23 6.51 -2.06 16.68
C LEU A 23 5.29 -1.13 16.53
N SER A 24 5.12 -0.52 15.35
CA SER A 24 3.96 0.31 15.03
C SER A 24 2.64 -0.47 15.18
N MET A 25 2.58 -1.69 14.64
CA MET A 25 1.41 -2.56 14.73
C MET A 25 1.08 -2.94 16.18
N LEU A 26 2.10 -3.24 16.99
CA LEU A 26 1.93 -3.54 18.42
C LEU A 26 1.32 -2.35 19.18
N ILE A 27 1.78 -1.12 18.90
CA ILE A 27 1.22 0.10 19.51
C ILE A 27 -0.26 0.24 19.15
N PHE A 28 -0.63 0.11 17.88
CA PHE A 28 -2.03 0.21 17.44
C PHE A 28 -2.93 -0.93 17.95
N CYS A 29 -2.35 -2.09 18.28
CA CYS A 29 -3.08 -3.20 18.89
C CYS A 29 -3.22 -3.05 20.41
N TYR A 30 -2.18 -2.53 21.09
CA TYR A 30 -2.16 -2.34 22.54
C TYR A 30 -3.17 -1.29 23.00
N PHE A 31 -3.23 -0.13 22.32
CA PHE A 31 -4.17 0.92 22.66
C PHE A 31 -5.58 0.64 22.10
N ARG A 32 -6.32 -0.23 22.79
CA ARG A 32 -7.72 -0.58 22.48
C ARG A 32 -8.65 0.65 22.36
N SER A 33 -8.30 1.75 23.03
CA SER A 33 -9.01 3.03 23.01
C SER A 33 -9.01 3.73 21.63
N LEU A 34 -7.98 3.49 20.80
CA LEU A 34 -7.86 4.13 19.47
C LEU A 34 -8.58 3.35 18.35
N ARG A 35 -9.32 2.28 18.67
CA ARG A 35 -9.95 1.39 17.68
C ARG A 35 -11.14 2.06 16.99
N CYS A 36 -10.85 2.82 15.94
CA CYS A 36 -11.81 3.43 15.02
C CYS A 36 -11.78 2.72 13.64
N ARG A 37 -12.80 2.93 12.80
CA ARG A 37 -12.85 2.40 11.41
C ARG A 37 -11.59 2.75 10.60
N ARG A 38 -11.09 3.98 10.73
CA ARG A 38 -9.82 4.44 10.11
C ARG A 38 -8.62 3.56 10.50
N ILE A 39 -8.52 3.19 11.78
CA ILE A 39 -7.41 2.39 12.29
C ILE A 39 -7.46 0.96 11.73
N THR A 40 -8.65 0.42 11.43
CA THR A 40 -8.76 -0.89 10.78
C THR A 40 -8.14 -0.90 9.38
N ILE A 41 -8.34 0.16 8.58
CA ILE A 41 -7.70 0.27 7.25
C ILE A 41 -6.17 0.37 7.38
N HIS A 42 -5.68 1.21 8.30
CA HIS A 42 -4.24 1.35 8.55
C HIS A 42 -3.62 0.04 9.05
N LYS A 43 -4.31 -0.73 9.89
CA LYS A 43 -3.88 -2.06 10.34
C LYS A 43 -3.73 -3.04 9.18
N ASN A 44 -4.68 -3.07 8.26
CA ASN A 44 -4.60 -3.92 7.07
C ASN A 44 -3.43 -3.50 6.16
N LEU A 45 -3.21 -2.19 5.98
CA LEU A 45 -2.06 -1.67 5.25
C LEU A 45 -0.74 -2.10 5.89
N PHE A 46 -0.54 -1.90 7.19
CA PHE A 46 0.68 -2.33 7.87
C PHE A 46 0.87 -3.84 7.83
N THR A 47 -0.22 -4.61 7.96
CA THR A 47 -0.19 -6.06 7.81
C THR A 47 0.28 -6.46 6.40
N SER A 48 -0.22 -5.79 5.36
CA SER A 48 0.22 -6.03 3.97
C SER A 48 1.72 -5.72 3.79
N PHE A 49 2.23 -4.65 4.41
CA PHE A 49 3.65 -4.31 4.39
C PHE A 49 4.51 -5.34 5.11
N ILE A 50 4.08 -5.81 6.29
CA ILE A 50 4.78 -6.85 7.05
C ILE A 50 4.90 -8.12 6.21
N ILE A 51 3.79 -8.60 5.65
CA ILE A 51 3.79 -9.83 4.85
C ILE A 51 4.61 -9.65 3.57
N ASN A 52 4.45 -8.52 2.86
CA ASN A 52 5.25 -8.23 1.66
C ASN A 52 6.76 -8.23 1.96
N ASN A 53 7.20 -7.56 3.03
CA ASN A 53 8.62 -7.53 3.42
C ASN A 53 9.13 -8.93 3.79
N LEU A 54 8.32 -9.73 4.49
CA LEU A 54 8.66 -11.13 4.79
C LEU A 54 8.81 -11.96 3.51
N CYS A 55 7.89 -11.85 2.56
CA CYS A 55 7.97 -12.56 1.28
C CYS A 55 9.21 -12.17 0.48
N TRP A 56 9.54 -10.89 0.40
CA TRP A 56 10.76 -10.42 -0.26
C TRP A 56 12.02 -10.94 0.43
N ILE A 57 12.09 -10.92 1.77
CA ILE A 57 13.23 -11.49 2.51
C ILE A 57 13.40 -12.98 2.19
N LEU A 58 12.31 -13.75 2.21
CA LEU A 58 12.35 -15.17 1.86
C LEU A 58 12.82 -15.38 0.40
N TRP A 59 12.31 -14.59 -0.54
CA TRP A 59 12.74 -14.62 -1.94
C TRP A 59 14.24 -14.34 -2.09
N TYR A 60 14.76 -13.28 -1.45
CA TYR A 60 16.16 -12.91 -1.52
C TYR A 60 17.10 -13.96 -0.89
N ILE A 61 16.70 -14.56 0.24
CA ILE A 61 17.51 -15.58 0.92
C ILE A 61 17.47 -16.91 0.17
N HIS A 62 16.30 -17.36 -0.26
CA HIS A 62 16.14 -18.70 -0.84
C HIS A 62 16.43 -18.77 -2.34
N ILE A 63 16.16 -17.70 -3.10
CA ILE A 63 16.30 -17.71 -4.57
C ILE A 63 17.58 -16.98 -4.98
N ILE A 64 17.76 -15.74 -4.52
CA ILE A 64 18.88 -14.89 -4.98
C ILE A 64 20.22 -15.32 -4.36
N ALA A 65 20.22 -15.77 -3.10
CA ALA A 65 21.45 -16.21 -2.45
C ALA A 65 21.88 -17.64 -2.83
N GLN A 66 20.96 -18.47 -3.34
CA GLN A 66 21.18 -19.89 -3.61
C GLN A 66 20.84 -20.24 -5.09
N PRO A 67 21.75 -19.98 -6.04
CA PRO A 67 21.48 -20.20 -7.47
C PRO A 67 21.28 -21.69 -7.84
N HIS A 68 21.71 -22.64 -6.99
CA HIS A 68 21.49 -24.07 -7.22
C HIS A 68 20.01 -24.45 -7.22
N VAL A 69 19.19 -23.79 -6.38
CA VAL A 69 17.74 -24.02 -6.28
C VAL A 69 17.03 -23.68 -7.59
N ILE A 70 17.53 -22.66 -8.31
CA ILE A 70 16.95 -22.24 -9.60
C ILE A 70 17.13 -23.35 -10.64
N ALA A 71 18.28 -24.03 -10.63
CA ALA A 71 18.57 -25.13 -11.55
C ALA A 71 17.79 -26.41 -11.24
N GLU A 72 17.54 -26.69 -9.96
CA GLU A 72 16.74 -27.85 -9.53
C GLU A 72 15.22 -27.66 -9.75
N ASN A 73 14.77 -26.41 -9.94
CA ASN A 73 13.39 -26.00 -10.22
C ASN A 73 12.32 -26.70 -9.36
N PRO A 74 12.41 -26.66 -8.02
CA PRO A 74 11.41 -27.29 -7.18
C PRO A 74 10.10 -26.47 -7.17
N ASN A 75 8.95 -27.15 -7.08
CA ASN A 75 7.62 -26.52 -7.14
C ASN A 75 7.41 -25.40 -6.09
N TRP A 76 8.07 -25.48 -4.93
CA TRP A 76 7.98 -24.45 -3.89
C TRP A 76 8.59 -23.10 -4.33
N CYS A 77 9.55 -23.13 -5.24
CA CYS A 77 10.22 -21.94 -5.75
C CYS A 77 9.25 -21.08 -6.58
N GLN A 78 8.49 -21.72 -7.47
CA GLN A 78 7.43 -21.09 -8.26
C GLN A 78 6.31 -20.54 -7.37
N ALA A 79 5.88 -21.32 -6.38
CA ALA A 79 4.88 -20.89 -5.40
C ALA A 79 5.35 -19.65 -4.64
N LEU A 80 6.61 -19.61 -4.20
CA LEU A 80 7.19 -18.45 -3.51
C LEU A 80 7.19 -17.21 -4.41
N HIS A 81 7.50 -17.34 -5.71
CA HIS A 81 7.43 -16.24 -6.66
C HIS A 81 6.01 -15.65 -6.74
N VAL A 82 5.01 -16.51 -6.98
CA VAL A 82 3.60 -16.11 -7.09
C VAL A 82 3.11 -15.43 -5.83
N VAL A 83 3.42 -16.01 -4.67
CA VAL A 83 3.05 -15.46 -3.36
C VAL A 83 3.69 -14.08 -3.16
N THR A 84 4.96 -13.91 -3.53
CA THR A 84 5.68 -12.64 -3.41
C THR A 84 5.05 -11.56 -4.30
N GLN A 85 4.73 -11.87 -5.55
CA GLN A 85 4.06 -10.93 -6.47
C GLN A 85 2.63 -10.59 -6.01
N TYR A 86 1.90 -11.55 -5.44
CA TYR A 86 0.57 -11.31 -4.89
C TYR A 86 0.60 -10.31 -3.74
N PHE A 87 1.48 -10.51 -2.76
CA PHE A 87 1.56 -9.61 -1.61
C PHE A 87 2.11 -8.23 -1.98
N LEU A 88 2.96 -8.13 -3.02
CA LEU A 88 3.36 -6.85 -3.60
C LEU A 88 2.15 -6.09 -4.15
N LEU A 89 1.30 -6.74 -4.95
CA LEU A 89 0.11 -6.11 -5.51
C LEU A 89 -0.92 -5.75 -4.42
N CYS A 90 -1.11 -6.62 -3.42
CA CYS A 90 -1.92 -6.32 -2.24
C CYS A 90 -1.42 -5.06 -1.54
N ASN A 91 -0.10 -4.92 -1.36
CA ASN A 91 0.48 -3.76 -0.69
C ASN A 91 0.17 -2.45 -1.45
N TYR A 92 0.34 -2.44 -2.78
CA TYR A 92 -0.01 -1.28 -3.59
C TYR A 92 -1.50 -0.95 -3.54
N LEU A 93 -2.38 -1.94 -3.59
CA LEU A 93 -3.81 -1.70 -3.48
C LEU A 93 -4.25 -1.24 -2.09
N TRP A 94 -3.62 -1.73 -1.02
CA TRP A 94 -3.91 -1.24 0.33
C TRP A 94 -3.48 0.22 0.50
N MET A 95 -2.34 0.60 -0.08
CA MET A 95 -1.89 2.01 -0.12
C MET A 95 -2.89 2.87 -0.90
N PHE A 96 -3.37 2.37 -2.04
CA PHE A 96 -4.43 3.02 -2.81
C PHE A 96 -5.75 3.15 -2.01
N CYS A 97 -6.18 2.09 -1.35
CA CYS A 97 -7.43 2.06 -0.56
C CYS A 97 -7.38 3.06 0.60
N GLU A 98 -6.23 3.20 1.26
CA GLU A 98 -6.02 4.22 2.29
C GLU A 98 -6.18 5.64 1.72
N GLY A 99 -5.55 5.92 0.57
CA GLY A 99 -5.67 7.20 -0.12
C GLY A 99 -7.11 7.52 -0.54
N LEU A 100 -7.80 6.56 -1.15
CA LEU A 100 -9.20 6.71 -1.56
C LEU A 100 -10.13 6.89 -0.36
N TYR A 101 -9.90 6.16 0.74
CA TYR A 101 -10.66 6.31 1.98
C TYR A 101 -10.52 7.73 2.56
N LEU A 102 -9.29 8.28 2.61
CA LEU A 102 -9.06 9.63 3.10
C LEU A 102 -9.72 10.68 2.21
N HIS A 103 -9.59 10.56 0.88
CA HIS A 103 -10.24 11.47 -0.07
C HIS A 103 -11.77 11.42 0.04
N THR A 104 -12.34 10.20 0.15
CA THR A 104 -13.79 10.01 0.30
C THR A 104 -14.32 10.66 1.56
N LEU A 105 -13.62 10.55 2.70
CA LEU A 105 -14.00 11.22 3.94
C LEU A 105 -13.99 12.75 3.85
N LEU A 106 -13.10 13.33 3.02
CA LEU A 106 -13.03 14.78 2.83
C LEU A 106 -14.19 15.32 1.97
N VAL A 107 -14.61 14.55 0.96
CA VAL A 107 -15.63 14.98 -0.02
C VAL A 107 -17.04 14.56 0.41
N LEU A 108 -17.19 13.38 0.98
CA LEU A 108 -18.48 12.73 1.27
C LEU A 108 -18.64 12.51 2.78
N ALA A 109 -19.04 13.55 3.49
CA ALA A 109 -19.15 13.57 4.95
C ALA A 109 -20.27 12.69 5.55
N PHE A 110 -21.15 12.09 4.73
CA PHE A 110 -22.41 11.46 5.20
C PHE A 110 -22.60 9.98 4.82
N ILE A 111 -21.56 9.25 4.37
CA ILE A 111 -21.75 7.85 3.94
C ILE A 111 -21.66 6.85 5.10
N ALA A 112 -22.50 5.82 5.04
CA ALA A 112 -22.45 4.64 5.90
C ALA A 112 -21.08 3.92 5.83
N GLU A 113 -20.23 4.21 6.81
CA GLU A 113 -18.83 3.76 6.90
C GLU A 113 -18.66 2.22 6.88
N GLU A 114 -19.66 1.46 7.37
CA GLU A 114 -19.54 0.01 7.50
C GLU A 114 -19.56 -0.75 6.17
N LYS A 115 -20.47 -0.38 5.26
CA LYS A 115 -20.57 -1.03 3.95
C LYS A 115 -19.32 -0.71 3.13
N ILE A 116 -18.89 0.55 3.16
CA ILE A 116 -17.68 1.02 2.49
C ILE A 116 -16.45 0.21 2.92
N LEU A 117 -16.26 0.00 4.23
CA LEU A 117 -15.09 -0.72 4.74
C LEU A 117 -15.03 -2.17 4.23
N LYS A 118 -16.19 -2.86 4.16
CA LYS A 118 -16.26 -4.22 3.60
C LYS A 118 -15.89 -4.24 2.12
N TRP A 119 -16.34 -3.26 1.34
CA TRP A 119 -15.95 -3.12 -0.07
C TRP A 119 -14.45 -2.87 -0.23
N PHE A 120 -13.86 -1.99 0.59
CA PHE A 120 -12.40 -1.76 0.58
C PHE A 120 -11.60 -3.00 0.94
N LEU A 121 -12.05 -3.79 1.92
CA LEU A 121 -11.41 -5.05 2.30
C LEU A 121 -11.45 -6.07 1.15
N LEU A 122 -12.59 -6.15 0.45
CA LEU A 122 -12.76 -7.01 -0.73
C LEU A 122 -11.85 -6.57 -1.88
N ILE A 123 -11.74 -5.26 -2.13
CA ILE A 123 -10.87 -4.73 -3.18
C ILE A 123 -9.40 -4.96 -2.84
N GLY A 124 -8.98 -4.65 -1.60
CA GLY A 124 -7.58 -4.73 -1.18
C GLY A 124 -7.00 -6.16 -1.22
N TRP A 125 -7.78 -7.17 -0.83
CA TRP A 125 -7.33 -8.58 -0.82
C TRP A 125 -7.79 -9.38 -2.04
N GLY A 126 -8.96 -9.06 -2.60
CA GLY A 126 -9.59 -9.83 -3.67
C GLY A 126 -9.16 -9.41 -5.07
N PHE A 127 -9.09 -8.11 -5.37
CA PHE A 127 -8.68 -7.65 -6.70
C PHE A 127 -7.28 -8.11 -7.12
N PRO A 128 -6.25 -8.17 -6.23
CA PRO A 128 -4.93 -8.70 -6.58
C PRO A 128 -4.94 -10.18 -7.00
N LEU A 129 -5.93 -10.98 -6.58
CA LEU A 129 -6.00 -12.40 -6.94
C LEU A 129 -6.26 -12.58 -8.43
N LEU A 130 -7.08 -11.72 -9.05
CA LEU A 130 -7.46 -11.85 -10.45
C LEU A 130 -6.27 -11.82 -11.42
N PRO A 131 -5.41 -10.78 -11.43
CA PRO A 131 -4.25 -10.74 -12.33
C PRO A 131 -3.21 -11.81 -11.97
N ILE A 132 -3.07 -12.17 -10.69
CA ILE A 132 -2.11 -13.19 -10.24
C ILE A 132 -2.52 -14.59 -10.71
N ILE A 133 -3.79 -14.95 -10.56
CA ILE A 133 -4.31 -16.24 -11.05
C ILE A 133 -4.18 -16.30 -12.58
N ALA A 134 -4.55 -15.23 -13.28
CA ALA A 134 -4.38 -15.16 -14.73
C ALA A 134 -2.91 -15.33 -15.15
N TYR A 135 -1.98 -14.64 -14.49
CA TYR A 135 -0.54 -14.78 -14.71
C TYR A 135 -0.05 -16.21 -14.45
N ALA A 136 -0.42 -16.81 -13.31
CA ALA A 136 0.01 -18.16 -12.95
C ALA A 136 -0.53 -19.22 -13.92
N VAL A 137 -1.78 -19.09 -14.37
CA VAL A 137 -2.37 -19.99 -15.38
C VAL A 137 -1.64 -19.83 -16.71
N LEU A 138 -1.47 -18.60 -17.21
CA LEU A 138 -0.78 -18.36 -18.49
C LEU A 138 0.68 -18.88 -18.47
N ARG A 139 1.39 -18.69 -17.35
CA ARG A 139 2.79 -19.14 -17.20
C ARG A 139 2.91 -20.65 -17.00
N SER A 140 1.93 -21.30 -16.37
CA SER A 140 1.93 -22.76 -16.21
C SER A 140 1.59 -23.53 -17.48
N LEU A 141 0.89 -22.91 -18.44
CA LEU A 141 0.56 -23.51 -19.74
C LEU A 141 1.76 -23.57 -20.70
N ASP A 142 2.82 -22.79 -20.45
CA ASP A 142 4.03 -22.75 -21.28
C ASP A 142 5.16 -23.58 -20.61
N PRO A 143 5.51 -24.77 -21.15
CA PRO A 143 6.47 -25.69 -20.53
C PRO A 143 7.91 -25.17 -20.54
N GLU A 144 8.26 -24.31 -21.50
CA GLU A 144 9.61 -23.73 -21.59
C GLU A 144 9.75 -22.55 -20.62
N ALA A 145 8.67 -21.78 -20.46
CA ALA A 145 8.54 -20.71 -19.47
C ALA A 145 8.51 -21.18 -18.00
N SER A 146 8.16 -22.45 -17.76
CA SER A 146 8.09 -23.04 -16.40
C SER A 146 9.47 -23.41 -15.83
N LYS A 147 10.53 -23.36 -16.65
CA LYS A 147 11.90 -23.63 -16.22
C LYS A 147 12.46 -22.47 -15.38
N MET A 148 13.47 -22.74 -14.55
CA MET A 148 14.18 -21.73 -13.76
C MET A 148 13.31 -20.91 -12.78
N CYS A 149 12.34 -21.54 -12.11
CA CYS A 149 11.57 -20.92 -11.01
C CYS A 149 10.88 -19.58 -11.37
N TRP A 150 10.55 -19.36 -12.65
CA TRP A 150 9.97 -18.10 -13.16
C TRP A 150 10.83 -16.86 -12.84
N VAL A 151 12.14 -17.04 -12.63
CA VAL A 151 13.11 -15.96 -12.41
C VAL A 151 13.42 -15.22 -13.72
N GLU A 152 13.35 -15.93 -14.85
CA GLU A 152 13.63 -15.37 -16.16
C GLU A 152 12.56 -14.35 -16.58
N HIS A 153 13.00 -13.12 -16.79
CA HIS A 153 12.14 -11.98 -17.12
C HIS A 153 11.74 -12.02 -18.60
N ASP A 154 10.75 -12.84 -18.93
CA ASP A 154 10.05 -12.69 -20.21
C ASP A 154 9.20 -11.42 -20.19
N VAL A 155 9.49 -10.52 -21.13
CA VAL A 155 8.87 -9.19 -21.22
C VAL A 155 7.36 -9.28 -21.40
N TRP A 156 6.86 -10.26 -22.17
CA TRP A 156 5.42 -10.43 -22.44
C TRP A 156 4.62 -10.84 -21.19
N TYR A 157 5.10 -11.82 -20.43
CA TYR A 157 4.38 -12.31 -19.25
C TYR A 157 4.48 -11.33 -18.08
N THR A 158 5.62 -10.65 -17.94
CA THR A 158 5.85 -9.65 -16.88
C THR A 158 4.99 -8.39 -17.09
N TYR A 159 4.67 -8.04 -18.34
CA TYR A 159 3.82 -6.89 -18.65
C TYR A 159 2.39 -7.03 -18.09
N ILE A 160 1.84 -8.25 -18.08
CA ILE A 160 0.50 -8.55 -17.54
C ILE A 160 0.40 -8.20 -16.04
N LEU A 161 1.48 -8.39 -15.28
CA LEU A 161 1.56 -7.99 -13.87
C LEU A 161 1.93 -6.51 -13.70
N SER A 162 2.80 -5.98 -14.56
CA SER A 162 3.30 -4.61 -14.44
C SER A 162 2.22 -3.56 -14.72
N VAL A 163 1.31 -3.79 -15.68
CA VAL A 163 0.25 -2.83 -16.04
C VAL A 163 -0.68 -2.51 -14.84
N PRO A 164 -1.27 -3.50 -14.14
CA PRO A 164 -2.07 -3.24 -12.93
C PRO A 164 -1.29 -2.50 -11.83
N VAL A 165 0.00 -2.83 -11.65
CA VAL A 165 0.86 -2.19 -10.65
C VAL A 165 1.10 -0.72 -11.01
N CYS A 166 1.54 -0.44 -12.23
CA CYS A 166 1.79 0.92 -12.71
C CYS A 166 0.52 1.78 -12.65
N PHE A 167 -0.62 1.24 -13.06
CA PHE A 167 -1.90 1.93 -12.95
C PHE A 167 -2.26 2.26 -11.49
N SER A 168 -2.08 1.31 -10.56
CA SER A 168 -2.34 1.51 -9.14
C SER A 168 -1.43 2.59 -8.52
N ILE A 169 -0.15 2.63 -8.94
CA ILE A 169 0.82 3.64 -8.50
C ILE A 169 0.43 5.03 -9.01
N LEU A 170 0.11 5.15 -10.31
CA LEU A 170 -0.30 6.41 -10.92
C LEU A 170 -1.55 6.99 -10.25
N LEU A 171 -2.56 6.14 -10.01
CA LEU A 171 -3.76 6.56 -9.28
C LEU A 171 -3.42 6.99 -7.85
N SER A 172 -2.61 6.22 -7.13
CA SER A 172 -2.19 6.55 -5.76
C SER A 172 -1.51 7.93 -5.69
N PHE A 173 -0.65 8.23 -6.68
CA PHE A 173 0.00 9.53 -6.79
C PHE A 173 -1.01 10.66 -7.08
N ALA A 174 -1.97 10.46 -7.98
CA ALA A 174 -3.01 11.44 -8.26
C ALA A 174 -3.86 11.75 -7.01
N PHE A 175 -4.23 10.72 -6.23
CA PHE A 175 -4.95 10.90 -4.96
C PHE A 175 -4.11 11.69 -3.95
N LEU A 176 -2.82 11.38 -3.82
CA LEU A 176 -1.91 12.13 -2.94
C LEU A 176 -1.89 13.63 -3.29
N VAL A 177 -1.73 13.97 -4.57
CA VAL A 177 -1.73 15.37 -5.02
C VAL A 177 -3.06 16.06 -4.71
N ASN A 178 -4.18 15.39 -4.94
CA ASN A 178 -5.51 15.95 -4.65
C ASN A 178 -5.72 16.18 -3.15
N ILE A 179 -5.33 15.23 -2.30
CA ILE A 179 -5.39 15.36 -0.84
C ILE A 179 -4.56 16.54 -0.36
N VAL A 180 -3.31 16.66 -0.83
CA VAL A 180 -2.41 17.76 -0.44
C VAL A 180 -2.99 19.11 -0.87
N ARG A 181 -3.54 19.22 -2.09
CA ARG A 181 -4.20 20.44 -2.56
C ARG A 181 -5.35 20.84 -1.64
N VAL A 182 -6.27 19.91 -1.35
CA VAL A 182 -7.42 20.18 -0.46
C VAL A 182 -6.96 20.60 0.94
N LEU A 183 -5.98 19.89 1.51
CA LEU A 183 -5.43 20.20 2.83
C LEU A 183 -4.80 21.60 2.86
N VAL A 184 -3.98 21.94 1.86
CA VAL A 184 -3.34 23.26 1.77
C VAL A 184 -4.38 24.37 1.58
N THR A 185 -5.41 24.15 0.77
CA THR A 185 -6.50 25.13 0.60
C THR A 185 -7.25 25.35 1.92
N LYS A 186 -7.54 24.29 2.68
CA LYS A 186 -8.19 24.39 4.00
C LYS A 186 -7.29 25.08 5.02
N LEU A 187 -5.99 24.74 5.08
CA LEU A 187 -5.02 25.39 5.96
C LEU A 187 -4.86 26.88 5.64
N ARG A 188 -4.81 27.25 4.35
CA ARG A 188 -4.76 28.66 3.93
C ARG A 188 -6.03 29.42 4.28
N ALA A 189 -7.22 28.82 4.11
CA ALA A 189 -8.48 29.46 4.50
C ALA A 189 -8.57 29.72 6.01
N VAL A 190 -7.96 28.87 6.84
CA VAL A 190 -7.85 29.09 8.29
C VAL A 190 -6.85 30.20 8.62
N ASN A 191 -5.72 30.27 7.91
CA ASN A 191 -4.66 31.26 8.13
C ASN A 191 -4.83 32.59 7.37
N SER A 192 -5.89 32.74 6.56
CA SER A 192 -6.18 34.00 5.87
C SER A 192 -6.54 35.09 6.91
N PRO A 193 -5.88 36.26 6.88
CA PRO A 193 -6.04 37.31 7.89
C PRO A 193 -7.47 37.91 7.97
N ASP A 194 -8.34 37.63 7.00
CA ASP A 194 -9.74 38.08 7.00
C ASP A 194 -10.59 37.43 8.12
N ASN A 195 -10.18 36.26 8.65
CA ASN A 195 -10.83 35.65 9.81
C ASN A 195 -10.44 36.30 11.14
N GLU A 196 -9.28 36.97 11.22
CA GLU A 196 -8.90 37.77 12.38
C GLU A 196 -9.69 39.09 12.38
N SER A 197 -9.83 39.73 11.21
CA SER A 197 -10.66 40.93 11.03
C SER A 197 -12.10 40.69 11.51
N THR A 198 -12.70 39.55 11.14
CA THR A 198 -14.08 39.24 11.52
C THR A 198 -14.22 38.93 13.02
N ARG A 199 -13.21 38.30 13.65
CA ARG A 199 -13.25 37.96 15.08
C ARG A 199 -13.12 39.17 16.01
N TYR A 200 -12.45 40.24 15.59
CA TYR A 200 -12.40 41.51 16.33
C TYR A 200 -13.56 42.46 15.98
N ILE A 201 -14.13 42.38 14.77
CA ILE A 201 -15.24 43.25 14.36
C ILE A 201 -16.57 42.86 15.05
N TYR A 202 -16.85 41.56 15.26
CA TYR A 202 -18.08 41.14 15.96
C TYR A 202 -18.20 41.63 17.42
N PRO A 203 -17.15 41.61 18.28
CA PRO A 203 -17.26 42.20 19.60
C PRO A 203 -17.32 43.73 19.56
N ILE A 204 -16.63 44.42 18.64
CA ILE A 204 -16.64 45.90 18.61
C ILE A 204 -17.99 46.46 18.11
N SER A 205 -18.62 45.82 17.11
CA SER A 205 -19.93 46.25 16.61
C SER A 205 -21.07 45.97 17.59
N LEU A 206 -20.98 44.90 18.39
CA LEU A 206 -21.94 44.66 19.47
C LEU A 206 -21.82 45.67 20.62
N TRP A 207 -20.61 46.14 20.95
CA TRP A 207 -20.41 47.16 21.99
C TRP A 207 -20.84 48.57 21.54
N ALA A 208 -20.66 48.92 20.26
CA ALA A 208 -21.07 50.22 19.71
C ALA A 208 -22.60 50.37 19.51
N SER A 209 -23.36 49.27 19.53
CA SER A 209 -24.83 49.29 19.48
C SER A 209 -25.49 49.45 20.86
N THR A 210 -24.72 49.41 21.95
CA THR A 210 -25.21 49.44 23.33
C THR A 210 -24.81 50.70 24.13
N SER A 211 -24.29 51.73 23.45
CA SER A 211 -24.00 53.06 24.01
C SER A 211 -24.77 54.14 23.27
#